data_AF-Q22969-F1
#
_entry.id   AF-Q22969-F1
#
_cell.length_a   1.000
_cell.length_b   1.000
_cell.length_c   1.000
_cell.angle_alpha   90.00
_cell.angle_beta   90.00
_cell.angle_gamma   90.00
#
_symmetry.space_group_name_H-M   'P 1'
#
loop_
_entity.id
_entity.type
_entity.pdbx_description
1 polymer ?
#
loop_
_entity_poly.entity_id
_entity_poly.type
_entity_poly.pdbx_seq_one_letter_code
_entity_poly.pdbx_strand_id
1 'polypeptide(L)'
;MLSPFLLLFLLFSAPASAFFNSLFGGSNCGCSCTPPPSTCPTTCLPIMTCTPPSPPACCNTCGTCNGKRRRRHLTMLSNATYVADHEKVNRVKRQDDQETTVTSGNCNSVELQRIIESKIDRVTAIAKRRIQEEAEATMGGRFNVICARGDFSYVANTELFCQHSVGDVTCFLFKQLSDVVRRRLM
;
A
#
# COMPACT_ATOMS: atom_id res chain seq x y z
N MET A 1 31.10 43.45 -25.27
CA MET A 1 29.66 43.37 -24.95
C MET A 1 29.47 42.25 -23.95
N LEU A 2 29.44 42.60 -22.66
CA LEU A 2 29.37 41.62 -21.56
C LEU A 2 27.91 41.36 -21.16
N SER A 3 27.62 40.08 -20.98
CA SER A 3 26.32 39.44 -20.83
C SER A 3 25.59 39.79 -19.51
N PRO A 4 24.25 39.93 -19.51
CA PRO A 4 23.45 40.33 -18.34
C PRO A 4 23.12 39.18 -17.37
N PHE A 5 23.70 37.99 -17.51
CA PHE A 5 23.34 36.82 -16.70
C PHE A 5 23.93 36.77 -15.28
N LEU A 6 24.85 37.68 -14.93
CA LEU A 6 25.50 37.67 -13.60
C LEU A 6 24.77 38.46 -12.52
N LEU A 7 23.70 39.20 -12.86
CA LEU A 7 23.02 40.10 -11.91
C LEU A 7 21.79 39.48 -11.21
N LEU A 8 21.35 38.28 -11.61
CA LEU A 8 20.20 37.60 -11.00
C LEU A 8 20.58 36.64 -9.86
N PHE A 9 21.86 36.26 -9.73
CA PHE A 9 22.33 35.28 -8.75
C PHE A 9 22.78 35.88 -7.40
N LEU A 10 22.72 37.21 -7.22
CA LEU A 10 23.18 37.91 -6.02
C LEU A 10 22.07 38.33 -5.03
N LEU A 11 20.84 37.83 -5.19
CA LEU A 11 19.72 38.17 -4.29
C LEU A 11 19.30 37.06 -3.30
N PHE A 12 20.02 35.93 -3.24
CA PHE A 12 19.73 34.83 -2.32
C PHE A 12 20.94 34.53 -1.42
N SER A 13 21.34 35.50 -0.60
CA SER A 13 22.26 35.30 0.50
C SER A 13 21.93 36.24 1.65
N ALA A 14 21.37 35.72 2.74
CA ALA A 14 21.85 35.93 4.12
C ALA A 14 20.78 35.54 5.18
N PRO A 15 21.20 35.13 6.39
CA PRO A 15 20.43 34.32 7.34
C PRO A 15 19.90 35.13 8.54
N ALA A 16 18.87 34.63 9.24
CA ALA A 16 18.53 35.14 10.58
C ALA A 16 17.79 34.10 11.43
N SER A 17 18.49 33.59 12.42
CA SER A 17 17.97 32.92 13.61
C SER A 17 17.24 33.92 14.53
N ALA A 18 16.29 33.38 15.31
CA ALA A 18 15.72 33.95 16.54
C ALA A 18 14.72 35.12 16.41
N PHE A 19 13.42 34.78 16.44
CA PHE A 19 12.37 35.60 17.05
C PHE A 19 11.50 34.66 17.89
N PHE A 20 11.64 34.66 19.22
CA PHE A 20 10.98 35.55 20.20
C PHE A 20 9.52 35.16 20.52
N ASN A 21 9.38 34.53 21.68
CA ASN A 21 8.39 34.75 22.76
C ASN A 21 6.91 35.00 22.45
N SER A 22 6.06 34.15 23.05
CA SER A 22 4.91 34.48 23.94
C SER A 22 4.40 33.11 24.45
N LEU A 23 4.68 32.64 25.67
CA LEU A 23 4.23 33.08 27.00
C LEU A 23 2.73 33.44 27.05
N PHE A 24 2.05 32.99 28.12
CA PHE A 24 0.60 32.93 28.36
C PHE A 24 -0.08 31.75 27.64
N GLY A 25 -0.73 30.79 28.29
CA GLY A 25 -1.31 30.73 29.62
C GLY A 25 -2.66 30.02 29.48
N GLY A 26 -3.03 29.17 30.45
CA GLY A 26 -4.44 28.81 30.66
C GLY A 26 -4.88 27.44 30.13
N SER A 27 -4.90 26.50 31.07
CA SER A 27 -5.78 25.33 31.07
C SER A 27 -7.25 25.73 30.88
N ASN A 28 -7.95 25.13 29.92
CA ASN A 28 -9.27 24.51 30.13
C ASN A 28 -9.81 23.88 28.84
N CYS A 29 -10.20 22.61 28.99
CA CYS A 29 -11.02 21.84 28.08
C CYS A 29 -12.42 22.47 27.97
N GLY A 30 -12.81 22.88 26.76
CA GLY A 30 -14.11 23.49 26.49
C GLY A 30 -14.51 23.34 25.03
N CYS A 31 -14.97 22.15 24.65
CA CYS A 31 -15.72 21.96 23.41
C CYS A 31 -17.22 22.11 23.74
N SER A 32 -17.72 23.35 23.73
CA SER A 32 -19.15 23.64 23.73
C SER A 32 -19.68 23.63 22.30
N CYS A 33 -20.03 22.44 21.80
CA CYS A 33 -20.83 22.29 20.59
C CYS A 33 -22.30 22.12 21.02
N THR A 34 -23.06 23.22 21.02
CA THR A 34 -24.53 23.19 21.12
C THR A 34 -25.11 22.59 19.83
N PRO A 35 -25.95 21.53 19.93
CA PRO A 35 -26.68 21.04 18.77
C PRO A 35 -27.90 21.92 18.48
N PRO A 36 -28.31 22.10 17.22
CA PRO A 36 -29.56 22.77 16.88
C PRO A 36 -30.76 21.89 17.27
N PRO A 37 -31.91 22.48 17.67
CA PRO A 37 -33.09 21.73 18.05
C PRO A 37 -33.82 21.27 16.79
N SER A 38 -33.71 19.99 16.42
CA SER A 38 -34.60 19.36 15.44
C SER A 38 -35.80 18.77 16.16
N THR A 39 -36.92 19.47 16.09
CA THR A 39 -38.24 18.99 16.53
C THR A 39 -38.71 17.87 15.59
N CYS A 40 -38.52 16.62 16.01
CA CYS A 40 -39.11 15.47 15.36
C CYS A 40 -40.46 15.15 16.03
N PRO A 41 -41.54 14.92 15.25
CA PRO A 41 -42.84 14.56 15.80
C PRO A 41 -42.79 13.16 16.43
N THR A 42 -43.30 13.11 17.66
CA THR A 42 -43.41 11.97 18.55
C THR A 42 -44.34 10.90 17.99
N THR A 43 -43.80 9.86 17.36
CA THR A 43 -44.38 8.50 17.34
C THR A 43 -43.35 7.52 16.78
N CYS A 44 -42.36 7.16 17.60
CA CYS A 44 -41.50 6.02 17.31
C CYS A 44 -42.27 4.75 17.66
N LEU A 45 -42.60 3.96 16.63
CA LEU A 45 -43.00 2.56 16.77
C LEU A 45 -41.94 1.80 17.60
N PRO A 46 -42.33 0.77 18.39
CA PRO A 46 -41.38 0.05 19.23
C PRO A 46 -40.26 -0.51 18.33
N ILE A 47 -39.03 -0.08 18.62
CA ILE A 47 -37.82 -0.64 18.04
C ILE A 47 -37.89 -2.15 18.31
N MET A 48 -38.07 -2.94 17.25
CA MET A 48 -37.81 -4.38 17.33
C MET A 48 -36.33 -4.51 17.63
N THR A 49 -36.02 -4.84 18.88
CA THR A 49 -34.69 -5.26 19.28
C THR A 49 -34.37 -6.53 18.51
N CYS A 50 -33.62 -6.39 17.42
CA CYS A 50 -33.02 -7.53 16.74
C CYS A 50 -32.18 -8.27 17.78
N THR A 51 -32.67 -9.42 18.22
CA THR A 51 -31.90 -10.35 19.04
C THR A 51 -30.70 -10.75 18.20
N PRO A 52 -29.46 -10.54 18.68
CA PRO A 52 -28.29 -10.93 17.92
C PRO A 52 -28.35 -12.44 17.65
N PRO A 53 -28.01 -12.90 16.43
CA PRO A 53 -27.94 -14.31 16.13
C PRO A 53 -26.99 -14.98 17.13
N SER A 54 -27.38 -16.16 17.60
CA SER A 54 -26.56 -16.95 18.51
C SER A 54 -25.15 -17.13 17.94
N PRO A 55 -24.10 -17.00 18.77
CA PRO A 55 -22.74 -17.18 18.30
C PRO A 55 -22.59 -18.60 17.72
N PRO A 56 -21.90 -18.75 16.57
CA PRO A 56 -21.75 -20.05 15.93
C PRO A 56 -21.14 -21.05 16.92
N ALA A 57 -21.78 -22.21 17.02
CA ALA A 57 -21.27 -23.33 17.81
C ALA A 57 -19.86 -23.64 17.32
N CYS A 58 -18.96 -23.68 18.28
CA CYS A 58 -17.54 -23.65 18.01
C CYS A 58 -17.11 -25.00 17.41
N CYS A 59 -16.41 -24.97 16.28
CA CYS A 59 -16.06 -26.17 15.53
C CYS A 59 -14.91 -26.92 16.23
N ASN A 60 -15.18 -28.13 16.70
CA ASN A 60 -14.23 -28.94 17.49
C ASN A 60 -12.98 -29.39 16.69
N THR A 61 -13.01 -29.24 15.37
CA THR A 61 -11.92 -29.64 14.46
C THR A 61 -10.86 -28.55 14.26
N CYS A 62 -11.13 -27.32 14.69
CA CYS A 62 -10.15 -26.24 14.71
C CYS A 62 -10.04 -25.73 16.16
N GLY A 63 -8.85 -25.87 16.76
CA GLY A 63 -8.59 -25.67 18.20
C GLY A 63 -8.74 -24.25 18.75
N THR A 64 -9.78 -23.51 18.36
CA THR A 64 -10.03 -22.10 18.70
C THR A 64 -11.24 -21.88 19.61
N CYS A 65 -11.71 -22.93 20.28
CA CYS A 65 -12.94 -22.91 21.06
C CYS A 65 -12.68 -22.79 22.56
N ASN A 66 -12.17 -21.63 22.98
CA ASN A 66 -12.35 -21.12 24.35
C ASN A 66 -11.86 -19.67 24.47
N GLY A 67 -12.79 -18.72 24.30
CA GLY A 67 -12.92 -17.47 25.09
C GLY A 67 -11.76 -16.49 25.28
N LYS A 68 -10.54 -16.74 24.82
CA LYS A 68 -9.40 -15.82 24.92
C LYS A 68 -8.58 -15.95 23.64
N ARG A 69 -8.51 -14.88 22.83
CA ARG A 69 -7.51 -14.76 21.75
C ARG A 69 -6.11 -14.88 22.39
N ARG A 70 -5.57 -16.10 22.51
CA ARG A 70 -4.16 -16.29 22.78
C ARG A 70 -3.42 -15.84 21.54
N ARG A 71 -2.55 -14.82 21.67
CA ARG A 71 -1.55 -14.51 20.64
C ARG A 71 -0.83 -15.82 20.33
N ARG A 72 -0.99 -16.32 19.11
CA ARG A 72 -0.26 -17.51 18.67
C ARG A 72 1.22 -17.17 18.85
N HIS A 73 1.94 -18.00 19.61
CA HIS A 73 3.37 -17.84 19.81
C HIS A 73 4.05 -17.81 18.43
N LEU A 74 5.10 -17.01 18.26
CA LEU A 74 5.76 -16.82 16.96
C LEU A 74 6.21 -18.17 16.34
N THR A 75 6.51 -19.17 17.18
CA THR A 75 6.85 -20.55 16.77
C THR A 75 5.68 -21.32 16.14
N MET A 76 4.43 -21.01 16.51
CA MET A 76 3.24 -21.60 15.88
C MET A 76 2.93 -20.93 14.53
N LEU A 77 3.35 -19.69 14.32
CA LEU A 77 3.26 -19.01 13.02
C LEU A 77 4.38 -19.44 12.08
N SER A 78 5.58 -19.76 12.58
CA SER A 78 6.68 -20.30 11.77
C SER A 78 6.43 -21.73 11.31
N ASN A 79 5.80 -22.56 12.15
CA ASN A 79 5.41 -23.94 11.80
C ASN A 79 4.10 -24.05 11.02
N ALA A 80 3.32 -22.97 10.91
CA ALA A 80 2.13 -22.92 10.05
C ALA A 80 2.49 -22.68 8.57
N THR A 81 3.70 -23.09 8.16
CA THR A 81 4.07 -23.20 6.75
C THR A 81 3.12 -24.21 6.12
N TYR A 82 2.29 -23.72 5.21
CA TYR A 82 1.42 -24.54 4.39
C TYR A 82 2.31 -25.60 3.71
N VAL A 83 2.24 -26.85 4.17
CA VAL A 83 2.83 -27.96 3.45
C VAL A 83 1.93 -28.14 2.23
N ALA A 84 2.34 -27.55 1.11
CA ALA A 84 1.78 -27.89 -0.17
C ALA A 84 2.09 -29.37 -0.37
N ASP A 85 1.08 -30.22 -0.22
CA ASP A 85 1.21 -31.64 -0.48
C ASP A 85 1.70 -31.79 -1.92
N HIS A 86 2.93 -32.29 -2.10
CA HIS A 86 3.45 -32.66 -3.42
C HIS A 86 2.77 -33.97 -3.84
N GLU A 87 1.45 -33.93 -3.98
CA GLU A 87 0.72 -35.00 -4.66
C GLU A 87 1.20 -35.00 -6.11
N LYS A 88 1.79 -36.11 -6.54
CA LYS A 88 2.19 -36.39 -7.93
C LYS A 88 0.92 -36.53 -8.79
N VAL A 89 0.19 -35.45 -8.98
CA VAL A 89 -0.81 -35.36 -10.03
C VAL A 89 -0.05 -35.18 -11.32
N ASN A 90 -0.21 -36.14 -12.25
CA ASN A 90 0.20 -35.99 -13.65
C ASN A 90 -0.58 -34.80 -14.25
N ARG A 91 -0.11 -33.58 -13.97
CA ARG A 91 -0.58 -32.36 -14.61
C ARG A 91 -0.08 -32.41 -16.05
N VAL A 92 -1.00 -32.72 -16.96
CA VAL A 92 -0.80 -32.45 -18.39
C VAL A 92 -0.49 -30.94 -18.48
N LYS A 93 0.79 -30.60 -18.73
CA LYS A 93 1.25 -29.23 -18.96
C LYS A 93 0.48 -28.71 -20.16
N ARG A 94 -0.45 -27.78 -19.96
CA ARG A 94 -0.95 -26.97 -21.08
C ARG A 94 0.28 -26.24 -21.62
N GLN A 95 0.68 -26.60 -22.83
CA GLN A 95 1.74 -25.92 -23.57
C GLN A 95 1.22 -24.55 -23.98
N ASP A 96 1.18 -23.61 -23.04
CA ASP A 96 0.98 -22.17 -23.28
C ASP A 96 1.48 -21.29 -22.12
N ASP A 97 2.16 -21.86 -21.12
CA ASP A 97 2.91 -21.07 -20.16
C ASP A 97 4.31 -20.84 -20.76
N GLN A 98 4.45 -19.70 -21.42
CA GLN A 98 5.74 -19.09 -21.72
C GLN A 98 6.56 -19.07 -20.43
N GLU A 99 7.42 -20.09 -20.30
CA GLU A 99 8.55 -20.13 -19.38
C GLU A 99 9.37 -18.89 -19.70
N THR A 100 8.99 -17.80 -19.04
CA THR A 100 9.65 -16.52 -19.13
C THR A 100 10.96 -16.73 -18.42
N THR A 101 11.94 -17.22 -19.16
CA THR A 101 13.36 -17.02 -18.87
C THR A 101 13.48 -15.65 -18.24
N VAL A 102 13.97 -15.63 -17.00
CA VAL A 102 14.04 -14.49 -16.06
C VAL A 102 15.02 -13.42 -16.58
N THR A 103 14.79 -12.91 -17.79
CA THR A 103 15.72 -12.05 -18.53
C THR A 103 15.02 -11.12 -19.53
N SER A 104 13.69 -11.02 -19.54
CA SER A 104 12.98 -9.97 -20.27
C SER A 104 11.76 -9.53 -19.47
N GLY A 105 11.92 -8.46 -18.71
CA GLY A 105 10.87 -7.92 -17.84
C GLY A 105 9.62 -7.57 -18.63
N ASN A 106 8.46 -7.99 -18.14
CA ASN A 106 7.18 -7.63 -18.73
C ASN A 106 6.90 -6.15 -18.40
N CYS A 107 7.36 -5.26 -19.27
CA CYS A 107 7.30 -3.82 -19.08
C CYS A 107 6.68 -3.16 -20.31
N ASN A 108 5.65 -2.35 -20.09
CA ASN A 108 5.06 -1.52 -21.14
C ASN A 108 5.63 -0.10 -21.19
N SER A 109 6.50 0.24 -20.22
CA SER A 109 7.19 1.52 -20.15
C SER A 109 8.67 1.32 -19.82
N VAL A 110 9.52 1.86 -20.69
CA VAL A 110 10.98 1.89 -20.52
C VAL A 110 11.38 2.79 -19.34
N GLU A 111 10.59 3.83 -19.06
CA GLU A 111 10.84 4.73 -17.93
C GLU A 111 10.67 4.01 -16.59
N LEU A 112 9.61 3.22 -16.45
CA LEU A 112 9.42 2.38 -15.26
C LEU A 112 10.56 1.37 -15.08
N GLN A 113 11.03 0.77 -16.17
CA GLN A 113 12.14 -0.18 -16.12
C GLN A 113 13.41 0.49 -15.57
N ARG A 114 13.76 1.68 -16.06
CA ARG A 114 14.92 2.45 -15.57
C ARG A 114 14.79 2.86 -14.11
N ILE A 115 13.58 3.19 -13.66
CA ILE A 115 13.34 3.53 -12.25
C ILE A 115 13.58 2.31 -11.35
N ILE A 116 13.09 1.13 -11.76
CA ILE A 116 13.36 -0.11 -11.02
C ILE A 116 14.86 -0.39 -11.01
N GLU A 117 15.52 -0.41 -12.17
CA GLU A 117 16.96 -0.71 -12.27
C GLU A 117 17.83 0.24 -11.44
N SER A 118 17.47 1.54 -11.38
CA SER A 118 18.27 2.55 -10.66
C SER A 118 18.03 2.61 -9.15
N LYS A 119 16.82 2.28 -8.67
CA LYS A 119 16.44 2.44 -7.25
C LYS A 119 16.29 1.12 -6.49
N ILE A 120 16.37 -0.02 -7.17
CA ILE A 120 16.29 -1.34 -6.53
C ILE A 120 17.43 -1.51 -5.53
N ASP A 121 17.09 -2.12 -4.41
CA ASP A 121 18.01 -2.41 -3.30
C ASP A 121 17.77 -3.85 -2.87
N ARG A 122 18.76 -4.47 -2.23
CA ARG A 122 18.61 -5.80 -1.62
C ARG A 122 17.46 -5.78 -0.62
N VAL A 123 17.31 -4.70 0.15
CA VAL A 123 16.23 -4.58 1.15
C VAL A 123 14.91 -4.18 0.46
N THR A 124 14.00 -5.14 0.30
CA THR A 124 12.73 -4.95 -0.43
C THR A 124 11.87 -3.81 0.12
N ALA A 125 11.89 -3.56 1.44
CA ALA A 125 11.14 -2.46 2.06
C ALA A 125 11.67 -1.08 1.65
N ILE A 126 12.99 -0.95 1.48
CA ILE A 126 13.64 0.30 1.05
C ILE A 126 13.42 0.49 -0.46
N ALA A 127 13.60 -0.58 -1.24
CA ALA A 127 13.37 -0.56 -2.68
C ALA A 127 11.97 -0.06 -3.03
N LYS A 128 10.92 -0.58 -2.36
CA LYS A 128 9.52 -0.14 -2.57
C LYS A 128 9.34 1.36 -2.44
N ARG A 129 9.84 1.95 -1.34
CA ARG A 129 9.68 3.38 -1.05
C ARG A 129 10.41 4.23 -2.08
N ARG A 130 11.67 3.91 -2.38
CA ARG A 130 12.47 4.67 -3.35
C ARG A 130 11.90 4.61 -4.76
N ILE A 131 11.49 3.42 -5.21
CA ILE A 131 10.89 3.23 -6.55
C ILE A 131 9.57 4.00 -6.64
N GLN A 132 8.74 3.95 -5.59
CA GLN A 132 7.46 4.68 -5.56
C GLN A 132 7.68 6.19 -5.61
N GLU A 133 8.53 6.73 -4.73
CA GLU A 133 8.82 8.16 -4.66
C GLU A 133 9.39 8.69 -5.98
N GLU A 134 10.31 7.97 -6.61
CA GLU A 134 10.87 8.36 -7.91
C GLU A 134 9.80 8.31 -9.02
N ALA A 135 8.99 7.26 -9.08
CA ALA A 135 7.93 7.14 -10.09
C ALA A 135 6.87 8.26 -9.97
N GLU A 136 6.45 8.58 -8.74
CA GLU A 136 5.53 9.67 -8.47
C GLU A 136 6.14 11.04 -8.81
N ALA A 137 7.44 11.22 -8.59
CA ALA A 137 8.16 12.45 -8.93
C ALA A 137 8.36 12.65 -10.44
N THR A 138 8.69 11.60 -11.20
CA THR A 138 9.01 11.73 -12.63
C THR A 138 7.77 11.76 -13.52
N MET A 139 6.80 10.87 -13.31
CA MET A 139 5.64 10.73 -14.21
C MET A 139 4.35 11.31 -13.64
N GLY A 140 4.32 11.63 -12.34
CA GLY A 140 3.13 12.09 -11.65
C GLY A 140 2.02 11.04 -11.50
N GLY A 141 1.07 11.33 -10.62
CA GLY A 141 0.00 10.40 -10.24
C GLY A 141 0.43 9.45 -9.12
N ARG A 142 -0.34 8.38 -8.92
CA ARG A 142 -0.12 7.43 -7.81
C ARG A 142 0.44 6.13 -8.33
N PHE A 143 1.55 5.69 -7.75
CA PHE A 143 2.18 4.42 -8.10
C PHE A 143 2.18 3.46 -6.93
N ASN A 144 2.11 2.18 -7.24
CA ASN A 144 2.26 1.10 -6.27
C ASN A 144 3.42 0.20 -6.68
N VAL A 145 4.17 -0.26 -5.68
CA VAL A 145 5.33 -1.14 -5.89
C VAL A 145 5.22 -2.37 -4.99
N ILE A 146 5.35 -3.53 -5.62
CA ILE A 146 5.54 -4.81 -4.94
C ILE A 146 6.97 -5.25 -5.24
N CYS A 147 7.72 -5.64 -4.22
CA CYS A 147 9.06 -6.22 -4.38
C CYS A 147 9.16 -7.41 -3.43
N ALA A 148 9.69 -8.52 -3.94
CA ALA A 148 9.87 -9.77 -3.21
C ALA A 148 11.18 -10.44 -3.59
N ARG A 149 11.66 -11.33 -2.71
CA ARG A 149 12.73 -12.28 -3.00
C ARG A 149 12.08 -13.66 -3.11
N GLY A 150 11.76 -14.06 -4.33
CA GLY A 150 10.95 -15.24 -4.62
C GLY A 150 9.63 -14.91 -5.31
N ASP A 151 8.81 -15.92 -5.48
CA ASP A 151 7.60 -15.83 -6.30
C ASP A 151 6.46 -15.13 -5.56
N PHE A 152 5.69 -14.34 -6.30
CA PHE A 152 4.46 -13.74 -5.83
C PHE A 152 3.44 -13.68 -6.96
N SER A 153 2.17 -13.82 -6.61
CA SER A 153 1.06 -13.66 -7.55
C SER A 153 0.29 -12.39 -7.22
N TYR A 154 -0.17 -11.69 -8.25
CA TYR A 154 -0.96 -10.47 -8.11
C TYR A 154 -2.01 -10.38 -9.21
N VAL A 155 -3.10 -9.65 -8.93
CA VAL A 155 -4.09 -9.25 -9.92
C VAL A 155 -4.23 -7.74 -9.79
N ALA A 156 -3.94 -7.01 -10.86
CA ALA A 156 -4.00 -5.55 -10.88
C ALA A 156 -4.58 -5.06 -12.20
N ASN A 157 -5.54 -4.14 -12.10
CA ASN A 157 -6.07 -3.42 -13.27
C ASN A 157 -5.27 -2.12 -13.41
N THR A 158 -4.42 -2.05 -14.43
CA THR A 158 -3.54 -0.92 -14.68
C THR A 158 -3.19 -0.85 -16.16
N GLU A 159 -3.06 0.37 -16.69
CA GLU A 159 -2.63 0.61 -18.07
C GLU A 159 -1.11 0.74 -18.19
N LEU A 160 -0.41 1.05 -17.09
CA LEU A 160 1.03 1.33 -17.09
C LEU A 160 1.71 0.50 -16.01
N PHE A 161 2.56 -0.44 -16.42
CA PHE A 161 3.21 -1.38 -15.52
C PHE A 161 4.59 -1.84 -16.02
N CYS A 162 5.42 -2.26 -15.08
CA CYS A 162 6.69 -2.91 -15.38
C CYS A 162 7.04 -3.90 -14.28
N GLN A 163 7.35 -5.13 -14.70
CA GLN A 163 7.98 -6.15 -13.89
C GLN A 163 9.43 -6.27 -14.30
N HIS A 164 10.36 -5.98 -13.38
CA HIS A 164 11.78 -6.13 -13.64
C HIS A 164 12.50 -6.75 -12.43
N SER A 165 13.55 -7.52 -12.72
CA SER A 165 14.28 -8.34 -11.75
C SER A 165 15.75 -7.96 -11.76
N VAL A 166 16.30 -7.63 -10.60
CA VAL A 166 17.74 -7.37 -10.44
C VAL A 166 18.27 -8.26 -9.32
N GLY A 167 19.12 -9.22 -9.70
CA GLY A 167 19.61 -10.24 -8.77
C GLY A 167 18.49 -11.16 -8.28
N ASP A 168 18.32 -11.27 -6.97
CA ASP A 168 17.31 -12.10 -6.29
C ASP A 168 16.01 -11.32 -5.97
N VAL A 169 15.95 -10.02 -6.29
CA VAL A 169 14.79 -9.16 -6.03
C VAL A 169 14.03 -8.91 -7.32
N THR A 170 12.75 -9.27 -7.30
CA THR A 170 11.80 -8.99 -8.38
C THR A 170 10.85 -7.89 -7.92
N CYS A 171 10.70 -6.84 -8.72
CA CYS A 171 9.80 -5.73 -8.44
C CYS A 171 8.75 -5.57 -9.55
N PHE A 172 7.51 -5.32 -9.14
CA PHE A 172 6.39 -4.96 -9.99
C PHE A 172 5.91 -3.56 -9.61
N LEU A 173 6.03 -2.63 -10.55
CA LEU A 173 5.64 -1.23 -10.43
C LEU A 173 4.48 -0.96 -11.38
N PHE A 174 3.42 -0.33 -10.88
CA PHE A 174 2.26 0.00 -11.69
C PHE A 174 1.56 1.28 -11.26
N LYS A 175 0.94 1.96 -12.23
CA LYS A 175 0.13 3.15 -11.98
C LYS A 175 -1.25 2.76 -11.48
N GLN A 176 -1.72 3.40 -10.41
CA GLN A 176 -3.11 3.25 -9.98
C GLN A 176 -4.04 3.96 -10.98
N LEU A 177 -5.11 3.27 -11.39
CA LEU A 177 -6.18 3.92 -12.13
C LEU A 177 -6.80 5.03 -11.26
N SER A 178 -7.00 6.22 -11.84
CA SER A 178 -7.65 7.32 -11.13
C SER A 178 -9.06 6.93 -10.70
N ASP A 179 -9.58 7.55 -9.64
CA ASP A 179 -10.92 7.23 -9.12
C ASP A 179 -12.03 7.44 -10.16
N VAL A 180 -11.79 8.29 -11.16
CA VAL A 180 -12.70 8.50 -12.30
C VAL A 180 -12.73 7.27 -13.20
N VAL A 181 -11.57 6.69 -13.52
CA VAL A 181 -11.47 5.49 -14.35
C VAL A 181 -11.99 4.28 -13.59
N ARG A 182 -11.68 4.17 -12.30
CA ARG A 182 -12.16 3.08 -11.45
C ARG A 182 -13.69 3.02 -11.38
N ARG A 183 -14.35 4.18 -11.34
CA ARG A 183 -15.82 4.29 -11.37
C ARG A 183 -16.47 3.91 -12.69
N ARG A 184 -15.73 3.90 -13.81
CA ARG A 184 -16.24 3.50 -15.12
C ARG A 184 -16.07 2.00 -15.40
N LEU A 185 -15.17 1.35 -14.66
CA LEU A 185 -14.86 -0.08 -14.82
C LEU A 185 -15.65 -0.98 -13.85
N MET A 186 -16.49 -0.38 -12.99
CA MET A 186 -17.43 -1.05 -12.08
C MET A 186 -18.85 -0.79 -12.58
#